data_AF-A0A4R8GLJ4-F1
#
_entry.id   AF-A0A4R8GLJ4-F1
#
_cell.length_a   1.000
_cell.length_b   1.000
_cell.length_c   1.000
_cell.angle_alpha   90.00
_cell.angle_beta   90.00
_cell.angle_gamma   90.00
#
_symmetry.space_group_name_H-M   'P 1'
#
loop_
_entity.id
_entity.type
_entity.pdbx_description
1 polymer ?
#
loop_
_entity_poly.entity_id
_entity_poly.type
_entity_poly.pdbx_seq_one_letter_code
_entity_poly.pdbx_strand_id
1 'polypeptide(L)'
;MKVKSLVIVQAILIIILLSSSSSVHAYDHQTLENYISYRIKYIHNIAYNSNLTLSKVRVREYANTIVMWSNYYSRELGVMIDPLLLTAILETETNFVSRSDYDRGASIGISSMRIDTAKWIAKRLNIRYSKWRMLDATDLGIRFTAYYLGLAYQQYNNDINKIIVSYNQGFNSANSKDIDQLYNNYLFKVLGRYNYYRKRINSYGSSATKYFAYKLAQLE
;
A
#
# COMPACT_ATOMS: atom_id res chain seq x y z
N MET A 1 -40.84 -20.23 -31.12
CA MET A 1 -39.70 -19.30 -31.35
C MET A 1 -39.52 -18.19 -30.29
N LYS A 2 -40.36 -18.08 -29.24
CA LYS A 2 -40.28 -16.99 -28.22
C LYS A 2 -39.50 -17.30 -26.93
N VAL A 3 -39.15 -18.57 -26.68
CA VAL A 3 -38.53 -18.98 -25.41
C VAL A 3 -37.00 -18.79 -25.41
N LYS A 4 -36.33 -18.95 -26.56
CA LYS A 4 -34.87 -18.77 -26.68
C LYS A 4 -34.43 -17.31 -26.53
N SER A 5 -35.25 -16.34 -26.95
CA SER A 5 -34.97 -14.91 -26.82
C SER A 5 -35.05 -14.42 -25.37
N LEU A 6 -35.92 -15.00 -24.55
CA LEU A 6 -36.10 -14.59 -23.14
C LEU A 6 -34.91 -15.02 -22.25
N VAL A 7 -34.35 -16.21 -22.51
CA VAL A 7 -33.17 -16.73 -21.80
C VAL A 7 -31.91 -15.93 -22.14
N ILE A 8 -31.76 -15.49 -23.39
CA ILE A 8 -30.62 -14.66 -23.81
C ILE A 8 -30.71 -13.26 -23.18
N VAL A 9 -31.90 -12.66 -23.12
CA VAL A 9 -32.09 -11.36 -22.48
C VAL A 9 -31.84 -11.44 -20.96
N GLN A 10 -32.26 -12.52 -20.30
CA GLN A 10 -31.94 -12.75 -18.88
C GLN A 10 -30.45 -12.98 -18.64
N ALA A 11 -29.74 -13.72 -19.51
CA ALA A 11 -28.30 -13.93 -19.40
C ALA A 11 -27.50 -12.62 -19.59
N ILE A 12 -27.93 -11.76 -20.53
CA ILE A 12 -27.31 -10.44 -20.76
C ILE A 12 -27.59 -9.50 -19.57
N LEU A 13 -28.80 -9.52 -19.00
CA LEU A 13 -29.10 -8.74 -17.79
C LEU A 13 -28.28 -9.20 -16.57
N ILE A 14 -28.04 -10.51 -16.42
CA ILE A 14 -27.21 -11.05 -15.33
C ILE A 14 -25.74 -10.66 -15.50
N ILE A 15 -25.22 -10.61 -16.73
CA ILE A 15 -23.85 -10.14 -17.01
C ILE A 15 -23.70 -8.63 -16.72
N ILE A 16 -24.74 -7.83 -17.01
CA ILE A 16 -24.73 -6.39 -16.73
C ILE A 16 -24.87 -6.13 -15.22
N LEU A 17 -25.64 -6.94 -14.49
CA LEU A 17 -25.82 -6.82 -13.03
C LEU A 17 -24.60 -7.24 -12.19
N LEU A 18 -23.64 -7.98 -12.76
CA LEU A 18 -22.38 -8.32 -12.10
C LEU A 18 -21.27 -7.27 -12.28
N SER A 19 -21.53 -6.19 -13.04
CA SER A 19 -20.59 -5.07 -13.23
C SER A 19 -20.79 -3.91 -12.24
N SER A 20 -21.35 -4.16 -11.06
CA SER A 20 -21.42 -3.15 -10.01
C SER A 20 -20.07 -2.95 -9.33
N SER A 21 -19.32 -2.00 -9.89
CA SER A 21 -18.42 -1.06 -9.20
C SER A 21 -17.29 -1.63 -8.35
N SER A 22 -16.19 -1.96 -9.01
CA SER A 22 -14.88 -1.51 -8.54
C SER A 22 -14.22 -0.79 -9.70
N SER A 23 -14.46 0.52 -9.80
CA SER A 23 -13.62 1.38 -10.64
C SER A 23 -12.23 1.34 -10.04
N VAL A 24 -11.45 0.36 -10.48
CA VAL A 24 -10.00 0.36 -10.33
C VAL A 24 -9.54 1.63 -11.01
N HIS A 25 -9.27 2.67 -10.23
CA HIS A 25 -8.64 3.85 -10.77
C HIS A 25 -7.19 3.46 -11.07
N ALA A 26 -6.93 3.14 -12.33
CA ALA A 26 -5.57 3.04 -12.82
C ALA A 26 -4.97 4.44 -12.78
N TYR A 27 -4.03 4.66 -11.86
CA TYR A 27 -3.26 5.89 -11.81
C TYR A 27 -2.23 5.86 -12.94
N ASP A 28 -2.03 6.99 -13.61
CA ASP A 28 -0.85 7.18 -14.42
C ASP A 28 0.41 6.98 -13.55
N HIS A 29 1.37 6.20 -14.07
CA HIS A 29 2.55 5.78 -13.31
C HIS A 29 3.36 6.98 -12.81
N GLN A 30 3.59 7.97 -13.68
CA GLN A 30 4.34 9.17 -13.33
C GLN A 30 3.61 10.02 -12.28
N THR A 31 2.29 10.12 -12.39
CA THR A 31 1.44 10.80 -11.41
C THR A 31 1.58 10.19 -10.03
N LEU A 32 1.54 8.86 -9.97
CA LEU A 32 1.66 8.13 -8.71
C LEU A 32 3.04 8.32 -8.08
N GLU A 33 4.12 8.18 -8.85
CA GLU A 33 5.48 8.44 -8.36
C GLU A 33 5.65 9.87 -7.87
N ASN A 34 5.19 10.87 -8.63
CA ASN A 34 5.27 12.29 -8.24
C ASN A 34 4.49 12.55 -6.96
N TYR A 35 3.29 11.99 -6.84
CA TYR A 35 2.44 12.17 -5.68
C TYR A 35 3.04 11.56 -4.42
N ILE A 36 3.47 10.29 -4.48
CA ILE A 36 4.10 9.60 -3.35
C ILE A 36 5.39 10.31 -2.95
N SER A 37 6.22 10.71 -3.92
CA SER A 37 7.45 11.49 -3.65
C SER A 37 7.17 12.79 -2.92
N TYR A 38 6.21 13.58 -3.40
CA TYR A 38 5.75 14.81 -2.75
C TYR A 38 5.27 14.53 -1.32
N ARG A 39 4.48 13.47 -1.14
CA ARG A 39 3.88 13.15 0.16
C ARG A 39 4.93 12.76 1.19
N ILE A 40 5.87 11.88 0.83
CA ILE A 40 6.96 11.45 1.72
C ILE A 40 7.81 12.67 2.12
N LYS A 41 8.19 13.52 1.15
CA LYS A 41 8.97 14.73 1.46
C LYS A 41 8.21 15.70 2.35
N TYR A 42 6.90 15.89 2.11
CA TYR A 42 6.06 16.73 2.96
C TYR A 42 5.99 16.20 4.40
N ILE A 43 5.88 14.88 4.58
CA ILE A 43 5.85 14.27 5.91
C ILE A 43 7.17 14.50 6.65
N HIS A 44 8.30 14.24 5.99
CA HIS A 44 9.61 14.46 6.59
C HIS A 44 9.89 15.93 6.92
N ASN A 45 9.61 16.85 5.99
CA ASN A 45 10.01 18.25 6.16
C ASN A 45 9.04 19.08 7.00
N ILE A 46 7.73 18.76 6.94
CA ILE A 46 6.69 19.67 7.44
C ILE A 46 5.83 19.01 8.51
N ALA A 47 5.38 17.78 8.30
CA ALA A 47 4.38 17.18 9.18
C ALA A 47 5.00 16.50 10.42
N TYR A 48 6.09 15.75 10.26
CA TYR A 48 6.61 14.83 11.27
C TYR A 48 8.09 14.46 10.97
N ASN A 49 9.03 15.35 11.31
CA ASN A 49 10.42 15.04 11.70
C ASN A 49 11.28 16.33 11.69
N SER A 50 11.59 16.92 12.84
CA SER A 50 12.46 18.11 12.88
C SER A 50 13.93 17.82 12.57
N ASN A 51 14.35 16.54 12.56
CA ASN A 51 15.78 16.17 12.55
C ASN A 51 16.21 15.32 11.35
N LEU A 52 15.30 14.91 10.45
CA LEU A 52 15.63 14.05 9.31
C LEU A 52 14.91 14.51 8.02
N THR A 53 15.62 15.25 7.19
CA THR A 53 15.17 15.71 5.88
C THR A 53 15.63 14.73 4.79
N LEU A 54 14.70 14.29 3.93
CA LEU A 54 15.04 13.48 2.76
C LEU A 54 15.25 14.37 1.51
N SER A 55 16.28 14.04 0.73
CA SER A 55 16.50 14.68 -0.57
C SER A 55 15.38 14.33 -1.55
N LYS A 56 15.17 15.18 -2.57
CA LYS A 56 14.21 14.92 -3.65
C LYS A 56 14.52 13.62 -4.40
N VAL A 57 15.81 13.26 -4.52
CA VAL A 57 16.23 11.99 -5.12
C VAL A 57 15.79 10.82 -4.25
N ARG A 58 16.05 10.90 -2.94
CA ARG A 58 15.73 9.81 -2.01
C ARG A 58 14.24 9.53 -1.93
N VAL A 59 13.39 10.56 -1.90
CA VAL A 59 11.92 10.34 -1.90
C VAL A 59 11.39 9.77 -3.21
N ARG A 60 12.07 10.03 -4.34
CA ARG A 60 11.74 9.40 -5.63
C ARG A 60 12.11 7.93 -5.64
N GLU A 61 13.25 7.56 -5.06
CA GLU A 61 13.64 6.15 -4.91
C GLU A 61 12.62 5.38 -4.07
N TYR A 62 12.10 5.99 -2.99
CA TYR A 62 11.04 5.40 -2.17
C TYR A 62 9.78 5.18 -3.01
N ALA A 63 9.31 6.24 -3.70
CA ALA A 63 8.11 6.17 -4.54
C ALA A 63 8.23 5.11 -5.63
N ASN A 64 9.35 5.09 -6.35
CA ASN A 64 9.64 4.08 -7.37
C ASN A 64 9.59 2.67 -6.78
N THR A 65 10.26 2.45 -5.66
CA THR A 65 10.29 1.13 -4.98
C THR A 65 8.90 0.67 -4.56
N ILE A 66 8.07 1.58 -4.03
CA ILE A 66 6.67 1.29 -3.65
C ILE A 66 5.86 0.86 -4.88
N VAL A 67 5.92 1.64 -5.97
CA VAL A 67 5.15 1.36 -7.18
C VAL A 67 5.65 0.08 -7.87
N MET A 68 6.96 -0.09 -7.96
CA MET A 68 7.60 -1.25 -8.57
C MET A 68 7.19 -2.55 -7.87
N TRP A 69 7.35 -2.65 -6.55
CA TRP A 69 7.03 -3.89 -5.83
C TRP A 69 5.53 -4.17 -5.75
N SER A 70 4.70 -3.13 -5.65
CA SER A 70 3.24 -3.29 -5.72
C SER A 70 2.83 -3.87 -7.07
N ASN A 71 3.36 -3.33 -8.18
CA ASN A 71 3.08 -3.83 -9.53
C ASN A 71 3.65 -5.24 -9.76
N TYR A 72 4.86 -5.51 -9.28
CA TYR A 72 5.51 -6.81 -9.39
C TYR A 72 4.68 -7.90 -8.70
N TYR A 73 4.35 -7.71 -7.42
CA TYR A 73 3.58 -8.73 -6.68
C TYR A 73 2.10 -8.78 -7.03
N SER A 74 1.54 -7.69 -7.57
CA SER A 74 0.21 -7.75 -8.19
C SER A 74 0.18 -8.77 -9.33
N ARG A 75 1.16 -8.73 -10.23
CA ARG A 75 1.29 -9.69 -11.33
C ARG A 75 1.61 -11.10 -10.83
N GLU A 76 2.60 -11.21 -9.95
CA GLU A 76 3.08 -12.51 -9.44
C GLU A 76 1.99 -13.28 -8.68
N LEU A 77 1.16 -12.59 -7.90
CA LEU A 77 0.16 -13.20 -7.03
C LEU A 77 -1.27 -13.12 -7.61
N GLY A 78 -1.44 -12.55 -8.81
CA GLY A 78 -2.76 -12.43 -9.44
C GLY A 78 -3.75 -11.57 -8.65
N VAL A 79 -3.27 -10.52 -7.99
CA VAL A 79 -4.07 -9.57 -7.19
C VAL A 79 -3.75 -8.14 -7.60
N MET A 80 -4.47 -7.16 -7.04
CA MET A 80 -4.25 -5.76 -7.32
C MET A 80 -3.86 -4.99 -6.06
N ILE A 81 -2.56 -4.88 -5.83
CA ILE A 81 -2.00 -4.17 -4.69
C ILE A 81 -2.00 -2.67 -5.01
N ASP A 82 -2.86 -1.90 -4.34
CA ASP A 82 -2.86 -0.44 -4.47
C ASP A 82 -1.60 0.17 -3.83
N PRO A 83 -0.71 0.84 -4.59
CA PRO A 83 0.51 1.44 -4.04
C PRO A 83 0.23 2.55 -3.02
N LEU A 84 -0.95 3.19 -3.06
CA LEU A 84 -1.36 4.17 -2.06
C LEU A 84 -1.73 3.51 -0.72
N LEU A 85 -2.23 2.26 -0.72
CA LEU A 85 -2.46 1.51 0.51
C LEU A 85 -1.13 1.14 1.16
N LEU A 86 -0.17 0.66 0.35
CA LEU A 86 1.18 0.38 0.82
C LEU A 86 1.81 1.65 1.41
N THR A 87 1.70 2.78 0.71
CA THR A 87 2.17 4.09 1.19
C THR A 87 1.52 4.48 2.53
N ALA A 88 0.21 4.28 2.68
CA ALA A 88 -0.51 4.57 3.92
C ALA A 88 -0.07 3.68 5.11
N ILE A 89 0.26 2.41 4.85
CA ILE A 89 0.83 1.51 5.85
C ILE A 89 2.21 1.99 6.28
N LEU A 90 3.12 2.28 5.35
CA LEU A 90 4.48 2.74 5.68
C LEU A 90 4.48 4.05 6.49
N GLU A 91 3.59 4.99 6.14
CA GLU A 91 3.41 6.19 6.96
C GLU A 91 2.91 5.85 8.37
N THR A 92 2.06 4.82 8.51
CA THR A 92 1.46 4.41 9.81
C THR A 92 2.42 3.69 10.71
N GLU A 93 3.30 2.90 10.12
CA GLU A 93 4.33 2.22 10.88
C GLU A 93 5.39 3.20 11.39
N THR A 94 5.88 4.10 10.52
CA THR A 94 7.13 4.80 10.84
C THR A 94 7.21 6.26 10.39
N ASN A 95 6.17 6.79 9.73
CA ASN A 95 6.27 8.04 8.97
C ASN A 95 7.50 8.05 8.03
N PHE A 96 7.80 6.90 7.41
CA PHE A 96 8.93 6.68 6.49
C PHE A 96 10.33 6.74 7.13
N VAL A 97 10.43 6.63 8.45
CA VAL A 97 11.71 6.53 9.18
C VAL A 97 12.15 5.06 9.29
N SER A 98 13.38 4.76 8.92
CA SER A 98 13.94 3.41 9.09
C SER A 98 14.85 3.33 10.31
N ARG A 99 14.56 2.43 11.26
CA ARG A 99 15.36 2.18 12.47
C ARG A 99 15.26 0.74 12.93
N SER A 100 16.03 0.37 13.95
CA SER A 100 16.27 -1.04 14.32
C SER A 100 15.66 -1.51 15.64
N ASP A 101 14.90 -0.63 16.30
CA ASP A 101 14.51 -0.73 17.71
C ASP A 101 13.03 -0.40 17.94
N TYR A 102 12.18 -0.63 16.94
CA TYR A 102 10.73 -0.61 17.12
C TYR A 102 10.29 -1.80 18.01
N ASP A 103 9.25 -1.60 18.82
CA ASP A 103 8.68 -2.63 19.70
C ASP A 103 9.73 -3.34 20.57
N ARG A 104 10.60 -2.57 21.24
CA ARG A 104 11.73 -3.08 22.04
C ARG A 104 12.69 -3.97 21.23
N GLY A 105 12.82 -3.69 19.93
CA GLY A 105 13.67 -4.44 19.00
C GLY A 105 13.02 -5.67 18.37
N ALA A 106 11.71 -5.89 18.56
CA ALA A 106 10.98 -6.96 17.89
C ALA A 106 10.69 -6.65 16.41
N SER A 107 10.67 -5.36 16.05
CA SER A 107 10.28 -4.85 14.73
C SER A 107 11.38 -3.99 14.13
N ILE A 108 11.47 -3.94 12.80
CA ILE A 108 12.61 -3.31 12.08
C ILE A 108 12.21 -2.59 10.79
N GLY A 109 12.96 -1.53 10.50
CA GLY A 109 12.99 -0.85 9.21
C GLY A 109 11.80 0.08 8.99
N ILE A 110 11.72 0.63 7.79
CA ILE A 110 10.67 1.58 7.37
C ILE A 110 9.24 1.04 7.50
N SER A 111 9.08 -0.28 7.55
CA SER A 111 7.80 -0.94 7.60
C SER A 111 7.43 -1.49 8.98
N SER A 112 8.25 -1.19 10.00
CA SER A 112 8.15 -1.74 11.37
C SER A 112 7.82 -3.24 11.36
N MET A 113 8.46 -3.98 10.45
CA MET A 113 8.11 -5.38 10.24
C MET A 113 8.72 -6.21 11.37
N ARG A 114 7.91 -7.06 11.99
CA ARG A 114 8.43 -8.03 12.97
C ARG A 114 9.52 -8.91 12.34
N ILE A 115 10.59 -9.15 13.07
CA ILE A 115 11.76 -9.89 12.56
C ILE A 115 11.40 -11.33 12.17
N ASP A 116 10.49 -11.97 12.90
CA ASP A 116 9.96 -13.31 12.59
C ASP A 116 9.22 -13.32 11.24
N THR A 117 8.34 -12.35 11.01
CA THR A 117 7.65 -12.13 9.72
C THR A 117 8.64 -11.86 8.60
N ALA A 118 9.64 -11.01 8.81
CA ALA A 118 10.66 -10.72 7.79
C ALA A 118 11.46 -11.97 7.40
N LYS A 119 11.84 -12.81 8.38
CA LYS A 119 12.50 -14.11 8.12
C LYS A 119 11.58 -15.09 7.40
N TRP A 120 10.30 -15.13 7.78
CA TRP A 120 9.30 -15.98 7.12
C TRP A 120 9.09 -15.59 5.65
N ILE A 121 8.98 -14.30 5.34
CA ILE A 121 8.90 -13.78 3.96
C ILE A 121 10.19 -14.09 3.20
N ALA A 122 11.36 -13.85 3.79
CA ALA A 122 12.64 -14.13 3.15
C ALA A 122 12.76 -15.60 2.73
N LYS A 123 12.33 -16.53 3.60
CA LYS A 123 12.27 -17.97 3.28
C LYS A 123 11.31 -18.25 2.12
N ARG A 124 10.12 -17.66 2.10
CA ARG A 124 9.12 -17.84 1.02
C ARG A 124 9.63 -17.34 -0.34
N LEU A 125 10.35 -16.23 -0.33
CA LEU A 125 10.93 -15.63 -1.54
C LEU A 125 12.28 -16.24 -1.96
N ASN A 126 12.75 -17.27 -1.24
CA ASN A 126 14.07 -17.89 -1.43
C ASN A 126 15.22 -16.86 -1.47
N ILE A 127 15.22 -15.92 -0.52
CA ILE A 127 16.27 -14.90 -0.38
C ILE A 127 16.83 -14.93 1.05
N ARG A 128 18.11 -14.57 1.18
CA ARG A 128 18.75 -14.48 2.49
C ARG A 128 18.24 -13.25 3.24
N TYR A 129 17.71 -13.48 4.45
CA TYR A 129 17.40 -12.39 5.39
C TYR A 129 18.66 -11.59 5.73
N SER A 130 18.56 -10.26 5.70
CA SER A 130 19.63 -9.35 6.11
C SER A 130 19.04 -8.17 6.89
N LYS A 131 19.52 -7.98 8.12
CA LYS A 131 19.12 -6.84 8.98
C LYS A 131 19.43 -5.50 8.28
N TRP A 132 20.59 -5.39 7.64
CA TRP A 132 21.01 -4.16 6.96
C TRP A 132 20.12 -3.81 5.77
N ARG A 133 19.70 -4.83 5.01
CA ARG A 133 18.78 -4.64 3.89
C ARG A 133 17.35 -4.34 4.33
N MET A 134 16.96 -4.73 5.55
CA MET A 134 15.70 -4.29 6.16
C MET A 134 15.79 -2.82 6.63
N LEU A 135 16.98 -2.36 7.03
CA LEU A 135 17.23 -0.98 7.44
C LEU A 135 17.41 -0.02 6.27
N ASP A 136 17.86 -0.51 5.12
CA ASP A 136 17.77 0.26 3.88
C ASP A 136 16.30 0.40 3.47
N ALA A 137 15.78 1.61 3.62
CA ALA A 137 14.39 1.96 3.37
C ALA A 137 13.89 1.59 1.96
N THR A 138 14.78 1.51 0.97
CA THR A 138 14.43 1.22 -0.44
C THR A 138 14.72 -0.22 -0.86
N ASP A 139 15.08 -1.12 0.07
CA ASP A 139 15.39 -2.52 -0.23
C ASP A 139 14.32 -3.48 0.31
N LEU A 140 14.62 -4.28 1.35
CA LEU A 140 13.76 -5.40 1.74
C LEU A 140 12.48 -4.96 2.45
N GLY A 141 12.51 -3.84 3.20
CA GLY A 141 11.36 -3.38 3.97
C GLY A 141 10.11 -3.19 3.11
N ILE A 142 10.20 -2.36 2.06
CA ILE A 142 9.10 -2.09 1.12
C ILE A 142 8.74 -3.35 0.31
N ARG A 143 9.74 -4.09 -0.16
CA ARG A 143 9.52 -5.35 -0.89
C ARG A 143 8.69 -6.34 -0.07
N PHE A 144 9.03 -6.52 1.20
CA PHE A 144 8.37 -7.49 2.06
C PHE A 144 6.97 -7.03 2.42
N THR A 145 6.76 -5.74 2.66
CA THR A 145 5.43 -5.16 2.85
C THR A 145 4.56 -5.39 1.61
N ALA A 146 5.07 -5.14 0.40
CA ALA A 146 4.34 -5.42 -0.83
C ALA A 146 3.96 -6.90 -0.97
N TYR A 147 4.91 -7.81 -0.74
CA TYR A 147 4.64 -9.25 -0.78
C TYR A 147 3.59 -9.67 0.25
N TYR A 148 3.71 -9.20 1.48
CA TYR A 148 2.75 -9.48 2.55
C TYR A 148 1.34 -9.00 2.17
N LEU A 149 1.23 -7.78 1.65
CA LEU A 149 -0.05 -7.26 1.18
C LEU A 149 -0.61 -8.11 0.07
N GLY A 150 0.19 -8.55 -0.90
CA GLY A 150 -0.26 -9.46 -1.94
C GLY A 150 -0.89 -10.74 -1.39
N LEU A 151 -0.26 -11.36 -0.38
CA LEU A 151 -0.84 -12.52 0.32
C LEU A 151 -2.15 -12.17 1.04
N ALA A 152 -2.23 -11.00 1.67
CA ALA A 152 -3.44 -10.53 2.34
C ALA A 152 -4.58 -10.26 1.35
N TYR A 153 -4.28 -9.68 0.19
CA TYR A 153 -5.24 -9.47 -0.89
C TYR A 153 -5.82 -10.80 -1.38
N GLN A 154 -4.98 -11.83 -1.56
CA GLN A 154 -5.43 -13.18 -1.91
C GLN A 154 -6.31 -13.79 -0.80
N GLN A 155 -5.86 -13.70 0.46
CA GLN A 155 -6.55 -14.31 1.61
C GLN A 155 -7.94 -13.71 1.86
N TYR A 156 -8.08 -12.40 1.65
CA TYR A 156 -9.29 -11.65 2.06
C TYR A 156 -10.12 -11.12 0.90
N ASN A 157 -9.89 -11.58 -0.33
CA ASN A 157 -10.66 -11.19 -1.51
C ASN A 157 -10.81 -9.66 -1.64
N ASN A 158 -9.70 -8.93 -1.47
CA ASN A 158 -9.64 -7.46 -1.48
C ASN A 158 -10.40 -6.73 -0.36
N ASP A 159 -10.81 -7.40 0.74
CA ASP A 159 -11.34 -6.72 1.93
C ASP A 159 -10.24 -5.88 2.59
N ILE A 160 -10.25 -4.58 2.29
CA ILE A 160 -9.24 -3.62 2.73
C ILE A 160 -9.14 -3.56 4.26
N ASN A 161 -10.25 -3.72 4.97
CA ASN A 161 -10.23 -3.66 6.43
C ASN A 161 -9.43 -4.84 6.99
N LYS A 162 -9.70 -6.06 6.49
CA LYS A 162 -8.96 -7.27 6.90
C LYS A 162 -7.50 -7.23 6.47
N ILE A 163 -7.20 -6.71 5.29
CA ILE A 163 -5.83 -6.53 4.82
C ILE A 163 -5.05 -5.63 5.78
N ILE A 164 -5.61 -4.48 6.15
CA ILE A 164 -4.99 -3.53 7.08
C ILE A 164 -4.81 -4.15 8.46
N VAL A 165 -5.86 -4.75 9.03
CA VAL A 165 -5.78 -5.39 10.35
C VAL A 165 -4.75 -6.52 10.36
N SER A 166 -4.70 -7.31 9.28
CA SER A 166 -3.75 -8.42 9.19
C SER A 166 -2.31 -7.96 9.20
N TYR A 167 -1.99 -6.77 8.67
CA TYR A 167 -0.63 -6.25 8.71
C TYR A 167 -0.17 -5.97 10.15
N ASN A 168 -1.05 -5.39 10.96
CA ASN A 168 -0.74 -5.05 12.35
C ASN A 168 -0.83 -6.25 13.31
N GLN A 169 -1.77 -7.17 13.08
CA GLN A 169 -2.14 -8.21 14.06
C GLN A 169 -1.94 -9.64 13.56
N GLY A 170 -1.44 -9.82 12.33
CA GLY A 170 -1.28 -11.11 11.68
C GLY A 170 -2.59 -11.66 11.07
N PHE A 171 -2.44 -12.68 10.22
CA PHE A 171 -3.58 -13.27 9.49
C PHE A 171 -4.65 -13.89 10.41
N ASN A 172 -4.26 -14.54 11.50
CA ASN A 172 -5.23 -15.20 12.39
C ASN A 172 -6.23 -14.22 13.01
N SER A 173 -5.74 -13.06 13.45
CA SER A 173 -6.56 -12.02 14.10
C SER A 173 -7.54 -11.35 13.12
N ALA A 174 -7.14 -11.21 11.85
CA ALA A 174 -7.97 -10.60 10.81
C ALA A 174 -9.04 -11.53 10.20
N ASN A 175 -9.07 -12.81 10.60
CA ASN A 175 -10.06 -13.77 10.08
C ASN A 175 -11.48 -13.55 10.65
N SER A 176 -11.66 -12.71 11.67
CA SER A 176 -13.00 -12.46 12.21
C SER A 176 -13.95 -11.96 11.12
N LYS A 177 -15.19 -12.46 11.15
CA LYS A 177 -16.28 -12.00 10.28
C LYS A 177 -17.03 -10.82 10.90
N ASP A 178 -16.81 -10.56 12.18
CA ASP A 178 -17.40 -9.45 12.90
C ASP A 178 -16.51 -8.21 12.74
N ILE A 179 -17.06 -7.18 12.09
CA ILE A 179 -16.33 -5.95 11.80
C ILE A 179 -16.02 -5.15 13.07
N ASP A 180 -16.83 -5.28 14.12
CA ASP A 180 -16.60 -4.60 15.39
C ASP A 180 -15.39 -5.21 16.11
N GLN A 181 -15.09 -6.48 15.86
CA GLN A 181 -13.86 -7.12 16.35
C GLN A 181 -12.61 -6.69 15.57
N LEU A 182 -12.78 -6.15 14.37
CA LEU A 182 -11.70 -5.54 13.59
C LEU A 182 -11.43 -4.09 13.99
N TYR A 183 -12.30 -3.49 14.82
CA TYR A 183 -12.17 -2.13 15.31
C TYR A 183 -10.85 -1.96 16.07
N ASN A 184 -9.93 -1.18 15.51
CA ASN A 184 -8.72 -0.75 16.21
C ASN A 184 -8.20 0.58 15.66
N ASN A 185 -7.44 1.31 16.48
CA ASN A 185 -6.88 2.61 16.11
C ASN A 185 -5.97 2.56 14.88
N TYR A 186 -5.32 1.41 14.63
CA TYR A 186 -4.43 1.23 13.47
C TYR A 186 -5.23 1.25 12.16
N LEU A 187 -6.35 0.54 12.11
CA LEU A 187 -7.27 0.47 10.97
C LEU A 187 -7.70 1.86 10.54
N PHE A 188 -8.20 2.68 11.48
CA PHE A 188 -8.65 4.04 11.15
C PHE A 188 -7.52 4.96 10.71
N LYS A 189 -6.32 4.83 11.27
CA LYS A 189 -5.15 5.62 10.83
C LYS A 189 -4.79 5.29 9.38
N VAL A 190 -4.68 3.99 9.05
CA VAL A 190 -4.35 3.58 7.68
C VAL A 190 -5.47 3.94 6.71
N LEU A 191 -6.74 3.66 7.04
CA LEU A 191 -7.89 4.01 6.20
C LEU A 191 -7.99 5.52 5.97
N GLY A 192 -7.81 6.33 7.00
CA GLY A 192 -7.85 7.79 6.89
C GLY A 192 -6.78 8.32 5.93
N ARG A 193 -5.54 7.80 6.04
CA ARG A 193 -4.43 8.14 5.14
C ARG A 193 -4.67 7.67 3.72
N TYR A 194 -5.10 6.42 3.56
CA TYR A 194 -5.40 5.83 2.26
C TYR A 194 -6.50 6.60 1.53
N ASN A 195 -7.60 6.92 2.22
CA ASN A 195 -8.70 7.71 1.65
C ASN A 195 -8.26 9.13 1.32
N TYR A 196 -7.45 9.76 2.17
CA TYR A 196 -6.84 11.06 1.88
C TYR A 196 -5.99 11.00 0.61
N TYR A 197 -5.16 9.96 0.44
CA TYR A 197 -4.30 9.78 -0.72
C TYR A 197 -5.07 9.65 -2.02
N ARG A 198 -6.09 8.79 -2.02
CA ARG A 198 -6.97 8.61 -3.18
C ARG A 198 -7.73 9.88 -3.53
N LYS A 199 -8.27 10.59 -2.53
CA LYS A 199 -8.97 11.86 -2.76
C LYS A 199 -8.03 12.91 -3.36
N ARG A 200 -6.81 13.03 -2.86
CA ARG A 200 -5.83 14.04 -3.29
C ARG A 200 -5.30 13.78 -4.69
N ILE A 201 -4.99 12.54 -5.04
CA ILE A 201 -4.50 12.24 -6.39
C ILE A 201 -5.60 12.45 -7.44
N ASN A 202 -6.85 12.10 -7.11
CA ASN A 202 -7.99 12.23 -8.01
C ASN A 202 -8.49 13.67 -8.18
N SER A 203 -8.25 14.57 -7.21
CA SER A 203 -8.76 15.95 -7.27
C SER A 203 -8.18 16.81 -8.40
N TYR A 204 -7.13 16.33 -9.09
CA TYR A 204 -6.46 17.08 -10.14
C TYR A 204 -6.67 16.50 -11.54
N GLY A 205 -7.34 15.35 -11.68
CA GLY A 205 -7.57 14.71 -12.97
C GLY A 205 -6.31 14.65 -13.83
N SER A 206 -6.41 15.11 -15.09
CA SER A 206 -5.29 15.15 -16.05
C SER A 206 -4.13 16.08 -15.67
N SER A 207 -4.33 17.00 -14.70
CA SER A 207 -3.29 17.92 -14.23
C SER A 207 -2.45 17.37 -13.08
N ALA A 208 -2.82 16.22 -12.52
CA ALA A 208 -2.21 15.64 -11.32
C ALA A 208 -0.69 15.47 -11.43
N THR A 209 -0.19 14.98 -12.58
CA THR A 209 1.24 14.78 -12.82
C THR A 209 2.04 16.06 -12.65
N LYS A 210 1.62 17.13 -13.34
CA LYS A 210 2.29 18.45 -13.32
C LYS A 210 2.14 19.10 -11.95
N TYR A 211 0.97 19.01 -11.34
CA TYR A 211 0.69 19.57 -10.03
C TYR A 211 1.63 19.00 -8.95
N PHE A 212 1.77 17.68 -8.86
CA PHE A 212 2.61 17.08 -7.83
C PHE A 212 4.11 17.21 -8.10
N ALA A 213 4.52 17.22 -9.38
CA ALA A 213 5.90 17.59 -9.74
C ALA A 213 6.24 19.01 -9.25
N TYR A 214 5.35 19.97 -9.48
CA TYR A 214 5.49 21.34 -9.00
C TYR A 214 5.53 21.40 -7.46
N LYS A 215 4.59 20.75 -6.76
CA LYS A 215 4.56 20.73 -5.30
C LYS A 215 5.81 20.11 -4.68
N LEU A 216 6.36 19.05 -5.27
CA LEU A 216 7.63 18.46 -4.84
C LEU A 216 8.81 19.43 -5.04
N ALA A 217 8.81 20.18 -6.16
CA ALA A 217 9.87 21.15 -6.44
C ALA A 217 9.92 22.28 -5.39
N GLN A 218 8.76 22.69 -4.86
CA GLN A 218 8.63 23.74 -3.83
C GLN A 218 9.08 23.29 -2.42
N LEU A 219 9.25 21.99 -2.19
CA LEU A 219 9.83 21.50 -0.95
C LEU A 219 11.34 21.42 -1.17
N GLU A 220 12.11 22.35 -0.62
CA GLU A 220 13.57 22.22 -0.51
C GLU A 220 13.94 21.50 0.78
#